data_AF-A0A969EF63-F1
#
_entry.id   AF-A0A969EF63-F1
#
_cell.length_a   1.000
_cell.length_b   1.000
_cell.length_c   1.000
_cell.angle_alpha   90.00
_cell.angle_beta   90.00
_cell.angle_gamma   90.00
#
_symmetry.space_group_name_H-M   'P 1'
#
loop_
_entity.id
_entity.type
_entity.pdbx_description
1 polymer ?
#
loop_
_entity_poly.entity_id
_entity_poly.type
_entity_poly.pdbx_seq_one_letter_code
_entity_poly.pdbx_strand_id
1 'polypeptide(L)'
;MKNTYIGTPMERREDLRFLRGRGEFVDDLAVDGLLHAVILRSSVAHGRILSLDVSAARRRPRPCRGPVALAPHGLHRGFCAT
;
A
#
# COMPACT_ATOMS: atom_id res chain seq x y z
N MET A 1 22.91 42.19 11.52
CA MET A 1 22.54 41.47 10.28
C MET A 1 21.03 41.34 10.20
N LYS A 2 20.41 41.77 9.10
CA LYS A 2 19.01 41.41 8.80
C LYS A 2 18.98 39.94 8.36
N ASN A 3 18.06 39.15 8.92
CA ASN A 3 17.87 37.77 8.51
C ASN A 3 16.95 37.74 7.28
N THR A 4 17.49 37.30 6.15
CA THR A 4 16.78 37.24 4.86
C THR A 4 15.75 36.10 4.79
N TYR A 5 15.79 35.15 5.72
CA TYR A 5 15.00 33.91 5.64
C TYR A 5 13.79 33.90 6.58
N ILE A 6 13.87 34.58 7.72
CA ILE A 6 12.79 34.57 8.73
C ILE A 6 11.77 35.66 8.39
N GLY A 7 10.52 35.27 8.15
CA GLY A 7 9.40 36.17 7.86
C GLY A 7 9.18 36.48 6.38
N THR A 8 9.99 35.90 5.49
CA THR A 8 9.83 36.04 4.03
C THR A 8 9.04 34.86 3.46
N PRO A 9 8.03 35.09 2.59
CA PRO A 9 7.34 34.01 1.91
C PRO A 9 8.26 33.40 0.86
N MET A 10 8.85 32.24 1.17
CA MET A 10 9.67 31.47 0.25
C MET A 10 8.87 30.31 -0.33
N GLU A 11 9.10 30.01 -1.60
CA GLU A 11 8.60 28.78 -2.20
C GLU A 11 9.19 27.56 -1.51
N ARG A 12 8.38 26.51 -1.37
CA ARG A 12 8.84 25.27 -0.76
C ARG A 12 9.69 24.51 -1.76
N ARG A 13 10.80 23.95 -1.28
CA ARG A 13 11.70 23.17 -2.14
C ARG A 13 11.04 21.88 -2.62
N GLU A 14 10.15 21.31 -1.82
CA GLU A 14 9.54 20.01 -2.11
C GLU A 14 8.45 20.09 -3.19
N ASP A 15 7.87 21.27 -3.43
CA ASP A 15 6.76 21.45 -4.39
C ASP A 15 7.17 21.02 -5.80
N LEU A 16 8.43 21.26 -6.19
CA LEU A 16 8.97 20.86 -7.49
C LEU A 16 8.86 19.36 -7.76
N ARG A 17 9.05 18.51 -6.74
CA ARG A 17 8.94 17.05 -6.92
C ARG A 17 7.50 16.59 -6.79
N PHE A 18 6.72 17.17 -5.88
CA PHE A 18 5.34 16.74 -5.65
C PHE A 18 4.42 17.16 -6.80
N LEU A 19 4.50 18.40 -7.28
CA LEU A 19 3.66 18.89 -8.38
C LEU A 19 3.95 18.24 -9.73
N ARG A 20 5.13 17.62 -9.88
CA ARG A 20 5.55 16.94 -11.11
C ARG A 20 5.36 15.42 -11.07
N GLY A 21 4.70 14.89 -10.03
CA GLY A 21 4.54 13.44 -9.85
C GLY A 21 5.88 12.70 -9.66
N ARG A 22 6.91 13.42 -9.19
CA ARG A 22 8.23 12.86 -8.83
C ARG A 22 8.40 12.73 -7.32
N GLY A 23 7.29 12.80 -6.57
CA GLY A 23 7.26 12.35 -5.19
C GLY A 23 7.44 10.84 -5.20
N GLU A 24 8.25 10.33 -4.28
CA GLU A 24 8.40 8.90 -4.05
C GLU A 24 7.88 8.63 -2.65
N PHE A 25 6.83 7.82 -2.59
CA PHE A 25 6.20 7.35 -1.37
C PHE A 25 6.44 5.85 -1.22
N VAL A 26 6.07 5.29 -0.07
CA VAL A 26 6.35 3.88 0.27
C VAL A 26 5.77 2.90 -0.77
N ASP A 27 4.63 3.24 -1.37
CA ASP A 27 3.96 2.39 -2.37
C ASP A 27 4.58 2.51 -3.78
N ASP A 28 5.43 3.52 -4.02
CA ASP A 28 6.11 3.73 -5.31
C ASP A 28 7.42 2.91 -5.42
N LEU A 29 7.85 2.27 -4.33
CA LEU A 29 9.09 1.51 -4.26
C LEU A 29 8.99 0.20 -5.07
N ALA A 30 9.69 0.15 -6.21
CA ALA A 30 9.81 -1.07 -7.03
C ALA A 30 11.13 -1.80 -6.73
N VAL A 31 11.08 -2.76 -5.79
CA VAL A 31 12.22 -3.62 -5.43
C VAL A 31 12.06 -5.00 -6.07
N ASP A 32 13.16 -5.55 -6.61
CA ASP A 32 13.15 -6.90 -7.17
C ASP A 32 12.72 -7.93 -6.13
N GLY A 33 11.65 -8.68 -6.46
CA GLY A 33 11.09 -9.68 -5.56
C GLY A 33 10.20 -9.13 -4.45
N LEU A 34 9.75 -7.87 -4.53
CA LEU A 34 8.77 -7.29 -3.61
C LEU A 34 7.52 -8.20 -3.54
N LEU A 35 7.14 -8.56 -2.31
CA LEU A 35 5.94 -9.33 -2.03
C LEU A 35 4.87 -8.44 -1.43
N HIS A 36 3.62 -8.68 -1.81
CA HIS A 36 2.46 -7.99 -1.26
C HIS A 36 1.83 -8.82 -0.14
N ALA A 37 1.42 -8.17 0.93
CA ALA A 37 0.69 -8.77 2.04
C ALA A 37 -0.78 -8.32 2.03
N VAL A 38 -1.69 -9.21 2.43
CA VAL A 38 -3.11 -8.90 2.62
C VAL A 38 -3.54 -9.40 4.00
N ILE A 39 -4.24 -8.56 4.75
CA ILE A 39 -4.69 -8.87 6.11
C ILE A 39 -6.19 -9.14 6.09
N LEU A 40 -6.60 -10.37 6.46
CA LEU A 40 -7.99 -10.70 6.75
C LEU A 40 -8.34 -10.20 8.16
N ARG A 41 -9.33 -9.31 8.25
CA ARG A 41 -9.79 -8.72 9.51
C ARG A 41 -11.03 -9.44 10.02
N SER A 42 -11.29 -9.35 11.33
CA SER A 42 -12.54 -9.83 11.91
C SER A 42 -13.73 -9.07 11.34
N SER A 43 -14.80 -9.79 10.99
CA SER A 43 -16.09 -9.21 10.60
C SER A 43 -16.96 -8.82 11.80
N VAL A 44 -16.58 -9.24 13.01
CA VAL A 44 -17.30 -8.98 14.26
C VAL A 44 -16.44 -8.20 15.24
N ALA A 45 -17.06 -7.36 16.07
CA ALA A 45 -16.36 -6.54 17.06
C ALA A 45 -15.79 -7.39 18.22
N HIS A 46 -16.46 -8.48 18.58
CA HIS A 46 -16.03 -9.40 19.62
C HIS A 46 -16.46 -10.84 19.30
N GLY A 47 -15.56 -11.80 19.51
CA GLY A 47 -15.83 -13.20 19.24
C GLY A 47 -14.60 -14.05 19.54
N ARG A 48 -14.82 -15.36 19.69
CA ARG A 48 -13.74 -16.34 19.82
C ARG A 48 -13.50 -16.97 18.45
N ILE A 49 -12.23 -17.08 18.05
CA ILE A 49 -11.87 -17.82 16.84
C ILE A 49 -11.97 -19.31 17.16
N LEU A 50 -12.99 -19.99 16.61
CA LEU A 50 -13.19 -21.42 16.83
C LEU A 50 -12.37 -22.28 15.86
N SER A 51 -12.23 -21.82 14.61
CA SER A 51 -11.46 -22.50 13.56
C SER A 51 -11.02 -21.52 12.48
N LEU A 52 -10.02 -21.91 11.70
CA LEU A 52 -9.48 -21.15 10.57
C LEU A 52 -9.01 -22.14 9.49
N ASP A 53 -9.63 -22.11 8.30
CA ASP A 53 -9.13 -22.84 7.13
C ASP A 53 -8.33 -21.91 6.21
N VAL A 54 -7.02 -22.16 6.11
CA VAL A 54 -6.09 -21.42 5.24
C VAL A 54 -5.62 -22.24 4.05
N SER A 55 -6.18 -23.43 3.84
CA SER A 55 -5.70 -24.40 2.85
C SER A 55 -5.79 -23.86 1.42
N ALA A 56 -6.85 -23.12 1.09
CA ALA A 56 -7.02 -22.48 -0.21
C ALA A 56 -5.97 -21.40 -0.46
N ALA A 57 -5.62 -20.59 0.56
CA ALA A 57 -4.59 -19.56 0.46
C ALA A 57 -3.20 -20.17 0.24
N ARG A 58 -2.89 -21.29 0.91
CA ARG A 58 -1.60 -22.00 0.78
C ARG A 58 -1.43 -22.72 -0.56
N ARG A 59 -2.51 -23.20 -1.16
CA ARG A 59 -2.47 -23.86 -2.48
C ARG A 59 -2.24 -22.90 -3.64
N ARG A 60 -2.25 -21.60 -3.39
CA ARG A 60 -2.13 -20.58 -4.43
C ARG A 60 -0.71 -20.61 -5.02
N PRO A 61 -0.54 -20.82 -6.33
CA PRO A 61 0.77 -20.95 -6.93
C PRO A 61 1.47 -19.58 -7.02
N ARG A 62 2.67 -19.53 -6.42
CA ARG A 62 3.65 -18.41 -6.39
C ARG A 62 3.15 -17.13 -5.70
N PRO A 63 3.96 -16.49 -4.84
CA PRO A 63 3.62 -15.17 -4.33
C PRO A 63 3.62 -14.17 -5.51
N CYS A 64 2.54 -13.40 -5.64
CA CYS A 64 2.32 -12.54 -6.80
C CYS A 64 3.47 -11.56 -6.97
N ARG A 65 4.24 -11.71 -8.04
CA ARG A 65 5.34 -10.83 -8.45
C ARG A 65 4.86 -9.57 -9.18
N GLY A 66 3.56 -9.28 -9.18
CA GLY A 66 2.94 -8.22 -9.95
C GLY A 66 2.05 -7.30 -9.11
N PRO A 67 1.62 -6.15 -9.68
CA PRO A 67 0.79 -5.18 -8.98
C PRO A 67 -0.54 -5.82 -8.55
N VAL A 68 -0.94 -5.56 -7.30
CA VAL A 68 -2.22 -6.03 -6.77
C VAL A 68 -3.35 -5.24 -7.44
N ALA A 69 -4.10 -5.88 -8.33
CA ALA A 69 -5.33 -5.30 -8.87
C ALA A 69 -6.37 -5.17 -7.75
N LEU A 70 -6.85 -3.95 -7.49
CA LEU A 70 -8.04 -3.74 -6.65
C LEU A 70 -9.26 -4.31 -7.39
N ALA A 71 -9.93 -5.30 -6.78
CA ALA A 71 -11.19 -5.81 -7.30
C ALA A 71 -12.29 -4.72 -7.20
N PRO A 72 -13.15 -4.56 -8.22
CA PRO A 72 -14.14 -3.48 -8.30
C PRO A 72 -15.35 -3.62 -7.36
N HIS A 73 -15.46 -4.72 -6.60
CA HIS A 73 -16.60 -4.97 -5.71
C HIS A 73 -16.09 -5.27 -4.31
N GLY A 74 -16.54 -4.50 -3.32
CA GLY A 74 -16.12 -4.50 -1.91
C GLY A 74 -16.34 -5.80 -1.11
N LEU A 75 -16.43 -6.96 -1.76
CA LEU A 75 -16.05 -8.23 -1.15
C LEU A 75 -14.57 -8.48 -1.46
N HIS A 76 -13.74 -8.52 -0.40
CA HIS A 76 -12.33 -8.87 -0.45
C HIS A 76 -12.10 -10.34 -0.90
N ARG A 77 -12.48 -10.70 -2.12
CA ARG A 77 -11.89 -11.82 -2.84
C ARG A 77 -10.58 -11.31 -3.44
N GLY A 78 -9.60 -11.12 -2.55
CA GLY A 78 -8.23 -10.73 -2.89
C GLY A 78 -7.53 -11.85 -3.66
N PHE A 79 -7.92 -12.01 -4.91
CA PHE A 79 -7.19 -12.80 -5.87
C PHE A 79 -6.46 -11.82 -6.77
N CYS A 80 -5.11 -11.88 -6.79
CA CYS A 80 -4.33 -11.45 -7.96
C CYS A 80 -5.07 -11.95 -9.19
N ALA A 81 -5.57 -11.03 -10.02
CA ALA A 81 -5.94 -11.36 -11.37
C ALA A 81 -4.73 -12.03 -12.01
N THR A 82 -4.92 -13.26 -12.51
CA THR A 82 -4.02 -13.86 -13.49
C THR A 82 -3.84 -12.93 -14.67
#